data_AF-A0A8H5F4Z9-F1
#
_entry.id   AF-A0A8H5F4Z9-F1
#
_cell.length_a   1.000
_cell.length_b   1.000
_cell.length_c   1.000
_cell.angle_alpha   90.00
_cell.angle_beta   90.00
_cell.angle_gamma   90.00
#
_symmetry.space_group_name_H-M   'P 1'
#
loop_
_entity.id
_entity.type
_entity.pdbx_description
1 polymer ?
#
loop_
_entity_poly.entity_id
_entity_poly.type
_entity_poly.pdbx_seq_one_letter_code
_entity_poly.pdbx_strand_id
1 'polypeptide(L)'
;MASAMCIPGNPDIAGIGVRIAIYAQNLLCSFPAFWALVDGKVTETELESAEKQATTNLVLAFAILISSMVQATTLGLTSYHANIVLSMSWMNNTNTFIYFLLYVQHKSQPTPGSGHIVEPTFLAWARHIRCSFLPGTKSGRGNHISNAESGQFGTASVLAVGAETGLHLVDTPRPENLDGPGALSNEEMGNGRQKGETVDARTAAKNLVKRYVLPLGSLHLSLMAALGLWLWSDIRGFGNMRDTANNCAAEHALISIIGTHIPFASGALRIVSFVIYSLFLVPGLNLLLPIVVFLGFHYCARGSPPTIIRLGPRRERITLREVGHAIIWPSLWGILALEVLRGCIWDPSFRWVQKFIAQWWSIFPPVLGLVFLLAINLVFIIDIELTLKQNAPLQGHDEAVWRFGQILAILLLFMPLRDLAEALLARKMQKEMNLGLEGAVNQKQWDAVLAFVARGADPNIDMRGETTAMRVAYLSNRVDVVTCVSC
;
A
#
# COMPACT_ATOMS: atom_id res chain seq x y z
N MET A 1 -16.91 22.17 41.66
CA MET A 1 -16.82 20.71 41.89
C MET A 1 -15.48 20.27 41.35
N ALA A 2 -14.57 19.78 42.19
CA ALA A 2 -13.32 19.20 41.71
C ALA A 2 -13.68 17.94 40.91
N SER A 3 -13.47 17.96 39.60
CA SER A 3 -13.57 16.73 38.81
C SER A 3 -12.51 15.79 39.34
N ALA A 4 -12.92 14.67 39.93
CA ALA A 4 -11.99 13.69 40.45
C ALA A 4 -11.20 13.14 39.26
N MET A 5 -9.91 13.47 39.19
CA MET A 5 -8.95 12.87 38.28
C MET A 5 -9.02 11.35 38.48
N CYS A 6 -9.56 10.64 37.50
CA CYS A 6 -9.92 9.22 37.64
C CYS A 6 -9.33 8.33 36.54
N ILE A 7 -8.87 8.92 35.43
CA ILE A 7 -8.16 8.21 34.38
C ILE A 7 -6.65 8.42 34.61
N PRO A 8 -5.90 7.41 35.07
CA PRO A 8 -4.46 7.51 35.22
C PRO A 8 -3.81 7.70 33.85
N GLY A 9 -2.86 8.63 33.73
CA GLY A 9 -2.14 8.87 32.48
C GLY A 9 -1.30 7.65 32.07
N ASN A 10 -1.24 7.37 30.77
CA ASN A 10 -0.36 6.37 30.17
C ASN A 10 0.42 7.00 28.99
N PRO A 11 1.43 7.83 29.30
CA PRO A 11 2.21 8.56 28.30
C PRO A 11 3.00 7.65 27.36
N ASP A 12 3.20 6.37 27.68
CA ASP A 12 3.91 5.41 26.84
C ASP A 12 3.02 4.85 25.71
N ILE A 13 1.69 4.98 25.83
CA ILE A 13 0.72 4.52 24.83
C ILE A 13 0.04 5.69 24.13
N ALA A 14 -0.59 6.60 24.89
CA ALA A 14 -1.38 7.69 24.33
C ALA A 14 -0.66 9.04 24.41
N GLY A 15 0.58 9.04 24.89
CA GLY A 15 1.33 10.26 25.07
C GLY A 15 1.68 10.98 23.78
N ILE A 16 1.94 12.27 23.92
CA ILE A 16 2.04 13.21 22.79
C ILE A 16 3.08 12.80 21.74
N GLY A 17 4.25 12.31 22.14
CA GLY A 17 5.29 11.89 21.19
C GLY A 17 4.91 10.65 20.38
N VAL A 18 4.21 9.68 20.98
CA VAL A 18 3.69 8.50 20.27
C VAL A 18 2.65 8.92 19.23
N ARG A 19 1.70 9.78 19.63
CA ARG A 19 0.66 10.30 18.73
C ARG A 19 1.27 11.09 17.56
N ILE A 20 2.16 12.03 17.84
CA ILE A 20 2.84 12.82 16.80
C ILE A 20 3.60 11.91 15.83
N ALA A 21 4.33 10.91 16.34
CA ALA A 21 5.05 9.97 15.48
C ALA A 21 4.09 9.21 14.56
N ILE A 22 2.99 8.66 15.09
CA ILE A 22 1.99 7.93 14.30
C ILE A 22 1.31 8.86 13.29
N TYR A 23 0.92 10.07 13.68
CA TYR A 23 0.28 11.03 12.77
C TYR A 23 1.23 11.40 11.63
N ALA A 24 2.47 11.75 11.96
CA ALA A 24 3.48 12.10 10.98
C ALA A 24 3.78 10.92 10.04
N GLN A 25 3.93 9.70 10.56
CA GLN A 25 4.14 8.51 9.74
C GLN A 25 3.00 8.30 8.74
N ASN A 26 1.74 8.36 9.17
CA ASN A 26 0.59 8.15 8.31
C ASN A 26 0.44 9.26 7.24
N LEU A 27 0.70 10.52 7.60
CA LEU A 27 0.66 11.63 6.65
C LEU A 27 1.82 11.56 5.64
N LEU A 28 3.04 11.26 6.10
CA LEU A 28 4.22 11.16 5.25
C LEU A 28 4.15 9.98 4.27
N CYS A 29 3.44 8.89 4.60
CA CYS A 29 3.21 7.78 3.65
C CYS A 29 2.41 8.18 2.42
N SER A 30 1.54 9.19 2.55
CA SER A 30 0.70 9.64 1.43
C SER A 30 1.52 10.42 0.40
N PHE A 31 2.59 11.11 0.81
CA PHE A 31 3.36 11.99 -0.05
C PHE A 31 4.09 11.26 -1.20
N PRO A 32 4.91 10.22 -0.98
CA PRO A 32 5.54 9.49 -2.08
C PRO A 32 4.50 8.78 -2.96
N ALA A 33 3.37 8.35 -2.41
CA ALA A 33 2.28 7.79 -3.20
C ALA A 33 1.63 8.82 -4.14
N PHE A 34 1.35 10.04 -3.66
CA PHE A 34 0.88 11.13 -4.52
C PHE A 34 1.89 11.41 -5.61
N TRP A 35 3.17 11.53 -5.24
CA TRP A 35 4.25 11.80 -6.16
C TRP A 35 4.39 10.71 -7.24
N ALA A 36 4.28 9.43 -6.88
CA ALA A 36 4.29 8.28 -7.80
C ALA A 36 3.08 8.24 -8.75
N LEU A 37 1.98 8.93 -8.43
CA LEU A 37 0.81 8.98 -9.29
C LEU A 37 0.83 10.17 -10.26
N VAL A 38 1.67 11.20 -10.04
CA VAL A 38 1.69 12.43 -10.86
C VAL A 38 2.02 12.17 -12.34
N ASP A 39 2.94 11.26 -12.65
CA ASP A 39 3.29 10.89 -14.02
C ASP A 39 2.43 9.73 -14.56
N GLY A 40 1.60 9.14 -13.70
CA GLY A 40 0.69 8.06 -14.01
C GLY A 40 1.34 6.70 -14.22
N LYS A 41 2.64 6.57 -13.96
CA LYS A 41 3.37 5.32 -14.03
C LYS A 41 3.94 5.01 -12.66
N VAL A 42 3.56 3.85 -12.10
CA VAL A 42 4.06 3.43 -10.80
C VAL A 42 5.20 2.48 -11.08
N THR A 43 6.42 2.96 -10.88
CA THR A 43 7.62 2.17 -11.12
C THR A 43 7.81 1.11 -10.03
N GLU A 44 8.59 0.07 -10.31
CA GLU A 44 8.87 -0.97 -9.31
C GLU A 44 9.64 -0.43 -8.11
N THR A 45 10.51 0.57 -8.30
CA THR A 45 11.27 1.22 -7.23
C THR A 45 10.37 2.03 -6.30
N GLU A 46 9.39 2.75 -6.84
CA GLU A 46 8.37 3.46 -6.04
C GLU A 46 7.49 2.49 -5.26
N LEU A 47 7.12 1.38 -5.89
CA LEU A 47 6.36 0.32 -5.22
C LEU A 47 7.18 -0.35 -4.10
N GLU A 48 8.47 -0.63 -4.32
CA GLU A 48 9.38 -1.17 -3.31
C GLU A 48 9.57 -0.19 -2.14
N SER A 49 9.65 1.11 -2.40
CA SER A 49 9.72 2.14 -1.37
C SER A 49 8.45 2.19 -0.53
N ALA A 50 7.28 2.22 -1.18
CA ALA A 50 5.98 2.18 -0.48
C ALA A 50 5.80 0.89 0.33
N GLU A 51 6.30 -0.24 -0.17
CA GLU A 51 6.29 -1.53 0.53
C GLU A 51 7.08 -1.50 1.82
N LYS A 52 8.33 -0.99 1.78
CA LYS A 52 9.20 -0.87 2.95
C LYS A 52 8.59 0.05 4.00
N GLN A 53 8.03 1.18 3.56
CA GLN A 53 7.39 2.13 4.46
C GLN A 53 6.14 1.52 5.12
N ALA A 54 5.28 0.87 4.34
CA ALA A 54 4.10 0.18 4.86
C ALA A 54 4.47 -0.95 5.83
N THR A 55 5.52 -1.73 5.53
CA THR A 55 6.00 -2.82 6.40
C THR A 55 6.52 -2.29 7.72
N THR A 56 7.35 -1.25 7.70
CA THR A 56 7.89 -0.62 8.92
C THR A 56 6.77 -0.10 9.82
N ASN A 57 5.79 0.61 9.24
CA ASN A 57 4.65 1.12 10.01
C ASN A 57 3.77 0.00 10.57
N LEU A 58 3.62 -1.09 9.82
CA LEU A 58 2.82 -2.23 10.22
C LEU A 58 3.47 -3.02 11.36
N VAL A 59 4.80 -3.21 11.32
CA VAL A 59 5.55 -3.82 12.43
C VAL A 59 5.43 -2.98 13.70
N LEU A 60 5.51 -1.65 13.58
CA LEU A 60 5.29 -0.75 14.71
C LEU A 60 3.85 -0.87 15.25
N ALA A 61 2.86 -0.94 14.37
CA ALA A 61 1.46 -1.10 14.75
C ALA A 61 1.22 -2.42 15.50
N PHE A 62 1.84 -3.53 15.05
CA PHE A 62 1.83 -4.81 15.78
C PHE A 62 2.44 -4.68 17.16
N ALA A 63 3.61 -4.04 17.27
CA ALA A 63 4.29 -3.86 18.55
C ALA A 63 3.37 -3.11 19.54
N ILE A 64 2.77 -1.99 19.11
CA ILE A 64 1.84 -1.22 19.94
C ILE A 64 0.63 -2.05 20.33
N LEU A 65 0.04 -2.80 19.40
CA LEU A 65 -1.17 -3.55 19.67
C LEU A 65 -0.91 -4.73 20.61
N ILE A 66 0.17 -5.49 20.40
CA ILE A 66 0.60 -6.58 21.31
C ILE A 66 0.94 -6.01 22.68
N SER A 67 1.69 -4.89 22.75
CA SER A 67 1.98 -4.22 24.01
C SER A 67 0.70 -3.78 24.72
N SER A 68 -0.31 -3.28 24.00
CA SER A 68 -1.60 -2.90 24.60
C SER A 68 -2.35 -4.10 25.18
N MET A 69 -2.33 -5.25 24.51
CA MET A 69 -2.94 -6.50 25.01
C MET A 69 -2.21 -7.00 26.26
N VAL A 70 -0.88 -7.03 26.23
CA VAL A 70 -0.07 -7.42 27.38
C VAL A 70 -0.32 -6.46 28.55
N GLN A 71 -0.28 -5.14 28.34
CA GLN A 71 -0.55 -4.16 29.38
C GLN A 71 -1.97 -4.28 29.94
N ALA A 72 -2.97 -4.51 29.10
CA ALA A 72 -4.35 -4.74 29.54
C ALA A 72 -4.45 -5.92 30.52
N THR A 73 -3.71 -7.01 30.26
CA THR A 73 -3.68 -8.20 31.14
C THR A 73 -2.76 -8.08 32.35
N THR A 74 -1.72 -7.25 32.32
CA THR A 74 -0.67 -7.24 33.36
C THR A 74 -0.70 -6.01 34.25
N LEU A 75 -0.65 -4.83 33.64
CA LEU A 75 -0.53 -3.54 34.34
C LEU A 75 -1.87 -2.81 34.51
N GLY A 76 -2.89 -3.25 33.78
CA GLY A 76 -4.18 -2.58 33.71
C GLY A 76 -4.15 -1.43 32.71
N LEU A 77 -4.65 -1.68 31.50
CA LEU A 77 -4.89 -0.65 30.49
C LEU A 77 -6.36 -0.25 30.57
N THR A 78 -6.65 1.03 30.82
CA THR A 78 -8.04 1.48 30.87
C THR A 78 -8.71 1.28 29.50
N SER A 79 -10.02 1.07 29.48
CA SER A 79 -10.81 1.02 28.25
C SER A 79 -10.66 2.28 27.37
N TYR A 80 -10.49 3.46 27.99
CA TYR A 80 -10.19 4.73 27.30
C TYR A 80 -8.91 4.66 26.46
N HIS A 81 -7.77 4.32 27.08
CA HIS A 81 -6.48 4.19 26.38
C HIS A 81 -6.51 3.11 25.30
N ALA A 82 -7.19 1.98 25.54
CA ALA A 82 -7.35 0.93 24.53
C ALA A 82 -8.11 1.42 23.28
N ASN A 83 -9.12 2.28 23.46
CA ASN A 83 -9.83 2.88 22.32
C ASN A 83 -8.94 3.84 21.50
N ILE A 84 -8.05 4.59 22.15
CA ILE A 84 -7.05 5.43 21.46
C ILE A 84 -6.11 4.54 20.64
N VAL A 85 -5.61 3.43 21.23
CA VAL A 85 -4.77 2.45 20.52
C VAL A 85 -5.49 1.90 19.30
N LEU A 86 -6.74 1.46 19.44
CA LEU A 86 -7.53 0.97 18.31
C LEU A 86 -7.66 2.00 17.19
N SER A 87 -7.89 3.27 17.55
CA SER A 87 -8.00 4.36 16.57
C SER A 87 -6.66 4.60 15.84
N MET A 88 -5.54 4.57 16.56
CA MET A 88 -4.20 4.67 15.97
C MET A 88 -3.87 3.44 15.10
N SER A 89 -4.32 2.25 15.48
CA SER A 89 -4.16 1.02 14.68
C SER A 89 -4.97 1.06 13.38
N TRP A 90 -6.17 1.64 13.39
CA TRP A 90 -6.93 1.91 12.16
C TRP A 90 -6.16 2.83 11.22
N MET A 91 -5.58 3.92 11.74
CA MET A 91 -4.73 4.81 10.94
C MET A 91 -3.56 4.04 10.33
N ASN A 92 -2.80 3.28 11.13
CA ASN A 92 -1.64 2.54 10.64
C ASN A 92 -1.98 1.57 9.49
N ASN A 93 -3.19 0.99 9.50
CA ASN A 93 -3.67 0.13 8.40
C ASN A 93 -3.92 0.89 7.09
N THR A 94 -4.21 2.18 7.13
CA THR A 94 -4.38 2.97 5.91
C THR A 94 -3.11 3.00 5.06
N ASN A 95 -1.92 2.95 5.67
CA ASN A 95 -0.65 2.87 4.92
C ASN A 95 -0.55 1.59 4.09
N THR A 96 -1.04 0.46 4.63
CA THR A 96 -1.12 -0.79 3.86
C THR A 96 -2.09 -0.66 2.69
N PHE A 97 -3.19 0.10 2.84
CA PHE A 97 -4.10 0.39 1.74
C PHE A 97 -3.49 1.33 0.70
N ILE A 98 -2.64 2.28 1.09
CA ILE A 98 -1.87 3.10 0.14
C ILE A 98 -0.94 2.23 -0.71
N TYR A 99 -0.18 1.32 -0.08
CA TYR A 99 0.64 0.35 -0.81
C TYR A 99 -0.21 -0.50 -1.76
N PHE A 100 -1.36 -1.01 -1.28
CA PHE A 100 -2.27 -1.79 -2.10
C PHE A 100 -2.80 -1.02 -3.32
N LEU A 101 -3.15 0.26 -3.15
CA LEU A 101 -3.55 1.15 -4.24
C LEU A 101 -2.47 1.25 -5.32
N LEU A 102 -1.22 1.51 -4.91
CA LEU A 102 -0.08 1.58 -5.82
C LEU A 102 0.18 0.22 -6.49
N TYR A 103 0.04 -0.89 -5.75
CA TYR A 103 0.19 -2.23 -6.28
C TYR A 103 -0.84 -2.54 -7.37
N VAL A 104 -2.10 -2.20 -7.14
CA VAL A 104 -3.19 -2.36 -8.12
C VAL A 104 -2.90 -1.52 -9.36
N GLN A 105 -2.50 -0.26 -9.16
CA GLN A 105 -2.17 0.62 -10.26
C GLN A 105 -1.00 0.07 -11.09
N HIS A 106 0.10 -0.33 -10.44
CA HIS A 106 1.26 -0.93 -11.09
C HIS A 106 0.89 -2.19 -11.90
N LYS A 107 0.09 -3.11 -11.34
CA LYS A 107 -0.33 -4.34 -12.02
C LYS A 107 -1.36 -4.13 -13.14
N SER A 108 -2.06 -3.01 -13.12
CA SER A 108 -2.98 -2.63 -14.20
C SER A 108 -2.28 -1.96 -15.39
N GLN A 109 -1.02 -1.54 -15.23
CA GLN A 109 -0.25 -0.88 -16.29
C GLN A 109 0.22 -1.90 -17.34
N PRO A 110 0.14 -1.56 -18.64
CA PRO A 110 0.71 -2.39 -19.70
C PRO A 110 2.24 -2.35 -19.56
N THR A 111 2.81 -3.45 -19.07
CA THR A 111 4.26 -3.59 -18.95
C THR A 111 4.82 -4.12 -20.27
N PRO A 112 5.76 -3.42 -20.92
CA PRO A 112 6.39 -3.90 -22.14
C PRO A 112 7.01 -5.30 -21.91
N GLY A 113 6.62 -6.28 -22.72
CA GLY A 113 7.21 -7.63 -22.69
C GLY A 113 6.64 -8.61 -21.65
N SER A 114 5.93 -8.14 -20.61
CA SER A 114 5.23 -9.05 -19.70
C SER A 114 3.76 -9.10 -20.09
N GLY A 115 3.34 -10.17 -20.77
CA GLY A 115 1.95 -10.35 -21.25
C GLY A 115 0.89 -10.52 -20.15
N HIS A 116 1.22 -10.23 -18.89
CA HIS A 116 0.35 -10.41 -17.74
C HIS A 116 -0.18 -9.06 -17.24
N ILE A 117 -1.17 -8.52 -17.94
CA ILE A 117 -2.01 -7.44 -17.41
C ILE A 117 -3.12 -8.08 -16.59
N VAL A 118 -3.25 -7.72 -15.32
CA VAL A 118 -4.39 -8.16 -14.51
C VAL A 118 -5.57 -7.26 -14.85
N GLU A 119 -6.61 -7.85 -15.43
CA GLU A 119 -7.83 -7.10 -15.70
C GLU A 119 -8.39 -6.47 -14.41
N PRO A 120 -8.95 -5.25 -14.49
CA PRO A 120 -9.53 -4.53 -13.35
C PRO A 120 -10.87 -5.12 -12.91
N THR A 121 -11.04 -6.44 -13.02
CA THR A 121 -12.25 -7.15 -12.62
C THR A 121 -12.02 -7.79 -11.26
N PHE A 122 -13.06 -7.79 -10.42
CA PHE A 122 -12.99 -8.42 -9.10
C PHE A 122 -12.55 -9.89 -9.18
N LEU A 123 -13.05 -10.64 -10.17
CA LEU A 123 -12.71 -12.05 -10.33
C LEU A 123 -11.23 -12.27 -10.71
N ALA A 124 -10.67 -11.43 -11.59
CA ALA A 124 -9.25 -11.51 -11.95
C ALA A 124 -8.36 -11.20 -10.75
N TRP A 125 -8.70 -10.16 -9.99
CA TRP A 125 -7.98 -9.78 -8.77
C TRP A 125 -8.12 -10.82 -7.66
N ALA A 126 -9.31 -11.35 -7.41
CA ALA A 126 -9.53 -12.41 -6.43
C ALA A 126 -8.71 -13.67 -6.79
N ARG A 127 -8.64 -14.02 -8.08
CA ARG A 127 -7.81 -15.13 -8.57
C ARG A 127 -6.32 -14.84 -8.37
N HIS A 128 -5.86 -13.64 -8.75
CA HIS A 128 -4.48 -13.20 -8.58
C HIS A 128 -4.03 -13.22 -7.12
N ILE A 129 -4.86 -12.71 -6.22
CA ILE A 129 -4.63 -12.73 -4.77
C ILE A 129 -4.62 -14.17 -4.27
N ARG A 130 -5.64 -14.98 -4.61
CA ARG A 130 -5.69 -16.40 -4.18
C ARG A 130 -4.46 -17.18 -4.61
N CYS A 131 -3.99 -17.00 -5.85
CA CYS A 131 -2.76 -17.63 -6.35
C CYS A 131 -1.51 -17.14 -5.61
N SER A 132 -1.49 -15.87 -5.20
CA SER A 132 -0.38 -15.27 -4.45
C SER A 132 -0.33 -15.79 -3.00
N PHE A 133 -1.49 -16.02 -2.36
CA PHE A 133 -1.61 -16.45 -0.96
C PHE A 133 -1.54 -17.97 -0.74
N LEU A 134 -1.79 -18.80 -1.76
CA LEU A 134 -1.74 -20.27 -1.65
C LEU A 134 -0.52 -20.86 -2.40
N PRO A 135 0.69 -20.86 -1.79
CA PRO A 135 1.92 -21.33 -2.43
C PRO A 135 1.94 -22.79 -2.92
N GLY A 136 0.96 -23.61 -2.55
CA GLY A 136 1.00 -25.07 -2.75
C GLY A 136 0.47 -25.59 -4.09
N THR A 137 -0.09 -24.75 -4.96
CA THR A 137 -0.63 -25.21 -6.26
C THR A 137 0.07 -24.51 -7.41
N LYS A 138 1.40 -24.64 -7.48
CA LYS A 138 2.05 -24.52 -8.79
C LYS A 138 1.51 -25.66 -9.65
N SER A 139 0.40 -25.39 -10.33
CA SER A 139 -0.08 -26.20 -11.44
C SER A 139 1.10 -26.28 -12.41
N GLY A 140 1.82 -27.40 -12.37
CA GLY A 140 2.89 -27.77 -13.30
C GLY A 140 2.35 -27.99 -14.70
N ARG A 141 1.51 -27.08 -15.19
CA ARG A 141 1.11 -27.01 -16.58
C ARG A 141 2.16 -26.16 -17.28
N GLY A 142 3.33 -26.80 -17.45
CA GLY A 142 4.23 -26.39 -18.51
C GLY A 142 3.46 -26.33 -19.82
N ASN A 143 3.82 -25.37 -20.67
CA ASN A 143 3.37 -25.25 -22.05
C ASN A 143 3.88 -26.43 -22.89
N HIS A 144 3.46 -27.65 -22.58
CA HIS A 144 3.48 -28.76 -23.51
C HIS A 144 2.11 -28.82 -24.18
N ILE A 145 2.02 -28.18 -25.34
CA ILE A 145 1.08 -28.62 -26.37
C ILE A 145 1.64 -29.96 -26.86
N SER A 146 1.17 -31.05 -26.25
CA SER A 146 1.23 -32.39 -26.83
C SER A 146 -0.09 -33.08 -26.53
N ASN A 147 -0.75 -33.52 -27.59
CA ASN A 147 -1.92 -34.39 -27.57
C ASN A 147 -1.66 -35.64 -26.74
N ALA A 148 -2.56 -35.97 -25.79
CA ALA A 148 -2.99 -37.33 -25.44
C ALA A 148 -3.83 -37.37 -24.14
N GLU A 149 -5.04 -37.89 -24.29
CA GLU A 149 -5.73 -38.90 -23.47
C GLU A 149 -5.78 -38.85 -21.92
N SER A 150 -7.04 -38.83 -21.44
CA SER A 150 -7.66 -39.57 -20.32
C SER A 150 -6.82 -40.05 -19.12
N GLY A 151 -7.31 -39.75 -17.91
CA GLY A 151 -7.14 -40.68 -16.78
C GLY A 151 -7.09 -40.06 -15.38
N GLN A 152 -8.22 -40.16 -14.69
CA GLN A 152 -8.39 -40.50 -13.26
C GLN A 152 -7.87 -39.61 -12.10
N PHE A 153 -8.86 -39.38 -11.22
CA PHE A 153 -8.89 -38.94 -9.83
C PHE A 153 -7.79 -39.48 -8.88
N GLY A 154 -7.40 -38.63 -7.92
CA GLY A 154 -6.76 -39.05 -6.68
C GLY A 154 -6.57 -37.89 -5.69
N THR A 155 -7.43 -37.82 -4.68
CA THR A 155 -7.37 -36.89 -3.54
C THR A 155 -6.50 -37.46 -2.41
N ALA A 156 -5.58 -36.68 -1.83
CA ALA A 156 -5.16 -36.84 -0.43
C ALA A 156 -4.40 -35.61 0.11
N SER A 157 -4.86 -35.12 1.26
CA SER A 157 -4.17 -34.20 2.18
C SER A 157 -3.16 -34.95 3.03
N VAL A 158 -1.98 -34.38 3.33
CA VAL A 158 -1.26 -34.54 4.62
C VAL A 158 -0.43 -33.28 4.91
N LEU A 159 -0.60 -32.78 6.13
CA LEU A 159 0.05 -31.61 6.73
C LEU A 159 0.91 -32.15 7.88
N ALA A 160 2.25 -32.02 7.81
CA ALA A 160 3.15 -32.15 8.96
C ALA A 160 4.52 -31.57 8.59
N VAL A 161 4.94 -30.50 9.27
CA VAL A 161 6.34 -30.05 9.30
C VAL A 161 6.69 -29.84 10.77
N GLY A 162 7.49 -30.77 11.30
CA GLY A 162 8.21 -30.62 12.56
C GLY A 162 9.50 -29.83 12.34
N ALA A 163 9.83 -28.98 13.30
CA ALA A 163 11.06 -28.22 13.36
C ALA A 163 12.08 -28.96 14.22
N GLU A 164 13.28 -29.22 13.69
CA GLU A 164 14.46 -29.53 14.50
C GLU A 164 15.59 -28.59 14.09
N THR A 165 16.04 -27.79 15.06
CA THR A 165 17.23 -26.94 15.01
C THR A 165 18.40 -27.70 15.60
N GLY A 166 19.39 -28.06 14.78
CA GLY A 166 20.69 -28.58 15.20
C GLY A 166 21.79 -27.58 14.83
N LEU A 167 22.32 -26.88 15.83
CA LEU A 167 23.45 -25.94 15.71
C LEU A 167 24.75 -26.71 15.97
N HIS A 168 25.56 -26.95 14.94
CA HIS A 168 26.91 -27.50 15.07
C HIS A 168 27.94 -26.36 14.99
N LEU A 169 28.61 -26.08 16.11
CA LEU A 169 29.86 -25.33 16.13
C LEU A 169 30.98 -26.16 15.50
N VAL A 170 31.72 -25.56 14.57
CA VAL A 170 32.97 -26.12 14.02
C VAL A 170 34.10 -25.16 14.36
N ASP A 171 35.05 -25.66 15.14
CA ASP A 171 36.33 -25.03 15.45
C ASP A 171 37.20 -24.94 14.19
N THR A 172 37.82 -23.78 13.96
CA THR A 172 38.87 -23.61 12.95
C THR A 172 40.23 -23.38 13.61
N PRO A 173 41.29 -24.10 13.21
CA PRO A 173 42.63 -23.88 13.73
C PRO A 173 43.35 -22.74 12.99
N ARG A 174 44.20 -22.07 13.77
CA ARG A 174 45.16 -21.03 13.39
C ARG A 174 46.35 -21.64 12.63
N PRO A 175 46.88 -20.99 11.58
CA PRO A 175 48.24 -21.28 11.12
C PRO A 175 49.21 -20.13 11.34
N GLU A 176 50.45 -20.55 11.54
CA GLU A 176 51.66 -19.82 11.87
C GLU A 176 52.27 -19.09 10.66
N ASN A 177 53.09 -18.09 11.00
CA ASN A 177 53.95 -17.31 10.12
C ASN A 177 54.97 -18.17 9.37
N LEU A 178 55.21 -17.83 8.10
CA LEU A 178 56.45 -18.12 7.38
C LEU A 178 56.77 -16.95 6.43
N ASP A 179 57.84 -16.23 6.75
CA ASP A 179 58.44 -15.20 5.91
C ASP A 179 59.19 -15.81 4.72
N GLY A 180 59.03 -15.21 3.54
CA GLY A 180 59.83 -15.50 2.35
C GLY A 180 59.60 -14.46 1.26
N PRO A 181 60.65 -13.82 0.70
CA PRO A 181 60.49 -12.80 -0.33
C PRO A 181 60.59 -13.40 -1.73
N GLY A 182 59.68 -12.97 -2.61
CA GLY A 182 59.88 -12.99 -4.06
C GLY A 182 59.08 -14.03 -4.84
N ALA A 183 57.97 -13.59 -5.43
CA ALA A 183 57.52 -14.03 -6.75
C ALA A 183 56.37 -13.13 -7.24
N LEU A 184 56.62 -12.38 -8.31
CA LEU A 184 55.59 -11.79 -9.16
C LEU A 184 54.70 -12.92 -9.69
N SER A 185 53.41 -12.91 -9.34
CA SER A 185 52.44 -13.85 -9.90
C SER A 185 51.11 -13.17 -10.23
N ASN A 186 50.54 -13.62 -11.34
CA ASN A 186 49.28 -13.17 -11.93
C ASN A 186 48.10 -13.44 -10.99
N GLU A 187 47.51 -12.40 -10.40
CA GLU A 187 46.28 -12.48 -9.60
C GLU A 187 45.20 -11.51 -10.11
N GLU A 188 44.61 -11.76 -11.29
CA GLU A 188 43.42 -10.99 -11.74
C GLU A 188 42.36 -11.83 -12.49
N MET A 189 42.22 -13.13 -12.18
CA MET A 189 41.15 -13.97 -12.78
C MET A 189 40.30 -14.77 -11.77
N GLY A 190 40.21 -14.33 -10.51
CA GLY A 190 39.49 -15.07 -9.45
C GLY A 190 38.14 -14.51 -8.99
N ASN A 191 37.76 -13.27 -9.32
CA ASN A 191 36.70 -12.56 -8.56
C ASN A 191 35.30 -12.53 -9.24
N GLY A 192 35.12 -13.25 -10.36
CA GLY A 192 33.85 -13.24 -11.10
C GLY A 192 32.73 -14.11 -10.51
N ARG A 193 33.06 -15.10 -9.67
CA ARG A 193 32.12 -16.16 -9.27
C ARG A 193 31.32 -15.85 -7.99
N GLN A 194 31.85 -15.01 -7.08
CA GLN A 194 31.14 -14.64 -5.83
C GLN A 194 30.05 -13.55 -6.03
N LYS A 195 30.10 -12.80 -7.13
CA LYS A 195 29.12 -11.71 -7.37
C LYS A 195 27.74 -12.23 -7.82
N GLY A 196 27.65 -13.44 -8.38
CA GLY A 196 26.38 -14.04 -8.81
C GLY A 196 25.51 -14.51 -7.64
N GLU A 197 26.10 -15.15 -6.63
CA GLU A 197 25.36 -15.76 -5.51
C GLU A 197 24.67 -14.73 -4.60
N THR A 198 25.29 -13.56 -4.42
CA THR A 198 24.73 -12.49 -3.57
C THR A 198 23.53 -11.77 -4.21
N VAL A 199 23.48 -11.72 -5.55
CA VAL A 199 22.36 -11.11 -6.30
C VAL A 199 21.12 -11.99 -6.23
N ASP A 200 21.29 -13.31 -6.29
CA ASP A 200 20.18 -14.27 -6.21
C ASP A 200 19.54 -14.28 -4.81
N ALA A 201 20.34 -14.27 -3.75
CA ALA A 201 19.84 -14.23 -2.37
C ALA A 201 19.03 -12.94 -2.08
N ARG A 202 19.53 -11.78 -2.54
CA ARG A 202 18.83 -10.49 -2.37
C ARG A 202 17.51 -10.46 -3.13
N THR A 203 17.48 -11.02 -4.33
CA THR A 203 16.26 -11.09 -5.15
C THR A 203 15.24 -12.05 -4.55
N ALA A 204 15.68 -13.20 -4.03
CA ALA A 204 14.82 -14.14 -3.31
C ALA A 204 14.21 -13.50 -2.04
N ALA A 205 15.02 -12.78 -1.25
CA ALA A 205 14.55 -12.07 -0.06
C ALA A 205 13.52 -10.99 -0.39
N LYS A 206 13.74 -10.21 -1.47
CA LYS A 206 12.76 -9.21 -1.95
C LYS A 206 11.43 -9.84 -2.33
N ASN A 207 11.47 -10.95 -3.08
CA ASN A 207 10.27 -11.66 -3.50
C ASN A 207 9.49 -12.26 -2.31
N LEU A 208 10.19 -12.64 -1.24
CA LEU A 208 9.56 -13.07 0.01
C LEU A 208 8.84 -11.90 0.70
N VAL A 209 9.51 -10.77 0.93
CA VAL A 209 8.90 -9.62 1.63
C VAL A 209 7.65 -9.09 0.92
N LYS A 210 7.71 -8.95 -0.41
CA LYS A 210 6.58 -8.52 -1.26
C LYS A 210 5.34 -9.39 -1.10
N ARG A 211 5.55 -10.66 -0.74
CA ARG A 211 4.48 -11.62 -0.50
C ARG A 211 3.82 -11.45 0.86
N TYR A 212 4.51 -10.87 1.85
CA TYR A 212 4.05 -10.85 3.24
C TYR A 212 3.34 -9.57 3.67
N VAL A 213 3.51 -8.44 2.98
CA VAL A 213 2.89 -7.16 3.40
C VAL A 213 1.36 -7.23 3.50
N LEU A 214 0.69 -7.82 2.49
CA LEU A 214 -0.77 -7.99 2.52
C LEU A 214 -1.25 -9.00 3.59
N PRO A 215 -0.65 -10.21 3.71
CA PRO A 215 -0.96 -11.11 4.83
C PRO A 215 -0.74 -10.47 6.20
N LEU A 216 0.36 -9.73 6.36
CA LEU A 216 0.72 -9.06 7.60
C LEU A 216 -0.32 -7.97 7.93
N GLY A 217 -0.78 -7.20 6.94
CA GLY A 217 -1.81 -6.17 7.12
C GLY A 217 -3.15 -6.79 7.52
N SER A 218 -3.53 -7.87 6.85
CA SER A 218 -4.69 -8.68 7.21
C SER A 218 -4.59 -9.25 8.63
N LEU A 219 -3.43 -9.77 9.03
CA LEU A 219 -3.22 -10.29 10.38
C LEU A 219 -3.34 -9.17 11.42
N HIS A 220 -2.79 -7.98 11.15
CA HIS A 220 -2.89 -6.83 12.04
C HIS A 220 -4.34 -6.38 12.21
N LEU A 221 -5.10 -6.26 11.12
CA LEU A 221 -6.53 -5.96 11.17
C LEU A 221 -7.31 -6.98 12.01
N SER A 222 -6.95 -8.26 11.93
CA SER A 222 -7.59 -9.33 12.71
C SER A 222 -7.25 -9.23 14.20
N LEU A 223 -5.99 -8.93 14.53
CA LEU A 223 -5.55 -8.75 15.91
C LEU A 223 -6.18 -7.48 16.53
N MET A 224 -6.23 -6.40 15.75
CA MET A 224 -6.94 -5.17 16.11
C MET A 224 -8.44 -5.42 16.31
N ALA A 225 -9.06 -6.23 15.46
CA ALA A 225 -10.44 -6.64 15.61
C ALA A 225 -10.66 -7.49 16.86
N ALA A 226 -9.76 -8.41 17.19
CA ALA A 226 -9.82 -9.19 18.42
C ALA A 226 -9.74 -8.29 19.67
N LEU A 227 -8.79 -7.33 19.69
CA LEU A 227 -8.70 -6.33 20.76
C LEU A 227 -9.96 -5.46 20.85
N GLY A 228 -10.51 -5.05 19.70
CA GLY A 228 -11.76 -4.30 19.62
C GLY A 228 -12.94 -5.09 20.19
N LEU A 229 -13.14 -6.33 19.76
CA LEU A 229 -14.19 -7.19 20.30
C LEU A 229 -14.03 -7.42 21.80
N TRP A 230 -12.80 -7.60 22.28
CA TRP A 230 -12.53 -7.71 23.72
C TRP A 230 -12.92 -6.42 24.47
N LEU A 231 -12.48 -5.26 24.00
CA LEU A 231 -12.84 -3.96 24.59
C LEU A 231 -14.35 -3.72 24.64
N TRP A 232 -15.04 -3.98 23.54
CA TRP A 232 -16.48 -3.74 23.43
C TRP A 232 -17.32 -4.85 24.06
N SER A 233 -16.75 -6.03 24.33
CA SER A 233 -17.41 -7.14 25.05
C SER A 233 -17.78 -6.78 26.47
N ASP A 234 -16.88 -6.11 27.21
CA ASP A 234 -17.15 -5.57 28.52
C ASP A 234 -16.27 -4.34 28.75
N ILE A 235 -16.87 -3.18 28.54
CA ILE A 235 -16.17 -1.89 28.65
C ILE A 235 -15.72 -1.63 30.11
N ARG A 236 -16.51 -2.10 31.08
CA ARG A 236 -16.27 -1.88 32.52
C ARG A 236 -15.25 -2.89 33.05
N GLY A 237 -15.36 -4.15 32.61
CA GLY A 237 -14.44 -5.22 32.95
C GLY A 237 -13.21 -5.33 32.05
N PHE A 238 -12.89 -4.31 31.25
CA PHE A 238 -11.76 -4.40 30.31
C PHE A 238 -10.41 -4.40 31.05
N GLY A 239 -9.64 -5.48 30.85
CA GLY A 239 -8.32 -5.66 31.47
C GLY A 239 -8.38 -5.98 32.97
N ASN A 240 -7.21 -6.04 33.62
CA ASN A 240 -7.08 -6.36 35.05
C ASN A 240 -7.09 -5.11 35.96
N MET A 241 -7.50 -3.96 35.44
CA MET A 241 -7.47 -2.71 36.21
C MET A 241 -8.62 -2.67 37.22
N ARG A 242 -8.34 -2.22 38.45
CA ARG A 242 -9.35 -2.06 39.52
C ARG A 242 -10.57 -1.30 39.00
N ASP A 243 -11.75 -1.82 39.34
CA ASP A 243 -13.07 -1.36 38.90
C ASP A 243 -13.25 0.17 38.89
N THR A 244 -12.63 0.91 39.81
CA THR A 244 -12.79 2.36 39.93
C THR A 244 -12.35 3.17 38.71
N ALA A 245 -11.21 2.86 38.08
CA ALA A 245 -10.71 3.64 36.94
C ALA A 245 -11.51 3.34 35.66
N ASN A 246 -11.81 2.06 35.41
CA ASN A 246 -12.61 1.64 34.27
C ASN A 246 -14.07 2.07 34.37
N ASN A 247 -14.67 2.03 35.57
CA ASN A 247 -16.02 2.54 35.77
C ASN A 247 -16.07 4.05 35.53
N CYS A 248 -15.09 4.81 36.02
CA CYS A 248 -15.05 6.24 35.76
C CYS A 248 -14.93 6.55 34.26
N ALA A 249 -14.00 5.88 33.57
CA ALA A 249 -13.85 6.04 32.12
C ALA A 249 -15.12 5.64 31.36
N ALA A 250 -15.76 4.53 31.71
CA ALA A 250 -16.98 4.08 31.06
C ALA A 250 -18.14 5.07 31.23
N GLU A 251 -18.28 5.68 32.41
CA GLU A 251 -19.40 6.55 32.75
C GLU A 251 -19.21 8.00 32.29
N HIS A 252 -18.00 8.52 32.37
CA HIS A 252 -17.73 9.95 32.18
C HIS A 252 -16.96 10.25 30.91
N ALA A 253 -16.26 9.28 30.31
CA ALA A 253 -15.50 9.57 29.11
C ALA A 253 -16.41 9.79 27.90
N LEU A 254 -16.03 10.76 27.07
CA LEU A 254 -16.69 11.06 25.81
C LEU A 254 -15.77 10.67 24.65
N ILE A 255 -16.32 10.06 23.60
CA ILE A 255 -15.60 9.84 22.34
C ILE A 255 -16.09 10.86 21.32
N SER A 256 -15.15 11.45 20.59
CA SER A 256 -15.45 12.20 19.36
C SER A 256 -15.52 11.25 18.18
N ILE A 257 -16.64 11.24 17.47
CA ILE A 257 -16.78 10.58 16.16
C ILE A 257 -17.29 11.63 15.18
N ILE A 258 -16.45 12.01 14.22
CA ILE A 258 -16.73 13.05 13.21
C ILE A 258 -17.17 14.35 13.93
N GLY A 259 -16.45 14.71 15.00
CA GLY A 259 -16.74 15.88 15.83
C GLY A 259 -17.98 15.80 16.71
N THR A 260 -18.79 14.74 16.63
CA THR A 260 -19.92 14.52 17.54
C THR A 260 -19.46 13.84 18.83
N HIS A 261 -20.03 14.22 19.97
CA HIS A 261 -19.62 13.70 21.27
C HIS A 261 -20.60 12.62 21.72
N ILE A 262 -20.09 11.40 21.88
CA ILE A 262 -20.89 10.24 22.24
C ILE A 262 -20.34 9.69 23.56
N PRO A 263 -21.19 9.43 24.57
CA PRO A 263 -20.77 8.77 25.79
C PRO A 263 -20.10 7.43 25.49
N PHE A 264 -18.96 7.15 26.13
CA PHE A 264 -18.17 5.94 25.89
C PHE A 264 -18.98 4.66 26.12
N ALA A 265 -19.85 4.64 27.15
CA ALA A 265 -20.77 3.54 27.43
C ALA A 265 -22.05 3.50 26.56
N SER A 266 -22.12 4.25 25.45
CA SER A 266 -23.28 4.22 24.56
C SER A 266 -23.52 2.81 23.99
N GLY A 267 -24.72 2.28 24.20
CA GLY A 267 -25.12 0.97 23.67
C GLY A 267 -25.10 0.91 22.14
N ALA A 268 -25.47 2.01 21.47
CA ALA A 268 -25.42 2.10 20.01
C ALA A 268 -23.99 1.99 19.48
N LEU A 269 -23.05 2.70 20.11
CA LEU A 269 -21.63 2.64 19.75
C LEU A 269 -21.07 1.23 19.92
N ARG A 270 -21.41 0.56 21.03
CA ARG A 270 -21.00 -0.83 21.29
C ARG A 270 -21.49 -1.79 20.21
N ILE A 271 -22.77 -1.68 19.79
CA ILE A 271 -23.34 -2.53 18.73
C ILE A 271 -22.61 -2.28 17.40
N VAL A 272 -22.43 -1.02 17.02
CA VAL A 272 -21.74 -0.67 15.76
C VAL A 272 -20.29 -1.19 15.79
N SER A 273 -19.58 -0.99 16.90
CA SER A 273 -18.22 -1.50 17.07
C SER A 273 -18.14 -3.02 16.95
N PHE A 274 -19.07 -3.78 17.54
CA PHE A 274 -19.12 -5.23 17.35
C PHE A 274 -19.27 -5.62 15.89
N VAL A 275 -20.23 -5.02 15.17
CA VAL A 275 -20.46 -5.31 13.75
C VAL A 275 -19.18 -5.06 12.95
N ILE A 276 -18.55 -3.89 13.15
CA ILE A 276 -17.32 -3.53 12.46
C ILE A 276 -16.22 -4.54 12.80
N TYR A 277 -15.88 -4.74 14.07
CA TYR A 277 -14.76 -5.61 14.43
C TYR A 277 -15.00 -7.09 14.08
N SER A 278 -16.24 -7.59 14.12
CA SER A 278 -16.55 -8.94 13.63
C SER A 278 -16.29 -9.10 12.13
N LEU A 279 -16.54 -8.07 11.31
CA LEU A 279 -16.23 -8.11 9.87
C LEU A 279 -14.72 -8.18 9.60
N PHE A 280 -13.89 -7.58 10.46
CA PHE A 280 -12.44 -7.53 10.29
C PHE A 280 -11.67 -8.66 11.01
N LEU A 281 -12.37 -9.51 11.78
CA LEU A 281 -11.76 -10.57 12.59
C LEU A 281 -11.11 -11.68 11.77
N VAL A 282 -11.65 -12.00 10.60
CA VAL A 282 -11.17 -13.12 9.78
C VAL A 282 -10.06 -12.61 8.84
N PRO A 283 -8.81 -13.11 8.98
CA PRO A 283 -7.72 -12.75 8.08
C PRO A 283 -8.09 -13.04 6.62
N GLY A 284 -7.75 -12.13 5.71
CA GLY A 284 -8.00 -12.21 4.28
C GLY A 284 -9.39 -11.70 3.90
N LEU A 285 -10.45 -12.07 4.64
CA LEU A 285 -11.79 -11.52 4.43
C LEU A 285 -11.82 -10.02 4.75
N ASN A 286 -11.05 -9.60 5.75
CA ASN A 286 -10.93 -8.21 6.16
C ASN A 286 -10.30 -7.28 5.09
N LEU A 287 -9.58 -7.82 4.11
CA LEU A 287 -9.08 -7.08 2.95
C LEU A 287 -10.14 -6.95 1.84
N LEU A 288 -11.19 -7.77 1.86
CA LEU A 288 -12.21 -7.80 0.82
C LEU A 288 -12.95 -6.47 0.72
N LEU A 289 -13.31 -5.87 1.86
CA LEU A 289 -14.08 -4.64 1.88
C LEU A 289 -13.34 -3.45 1.25
N PRO A 290 -12.07 -3.16 1.62
CA PRO A 290 -11.25 -2.16 0.91
C PRO A 290 -11.12 -2.48 -0.58
N ILE A 291 -10.87 -3.74 -0.96
CA ILE A 291 -10.74 -4.15 -2.36
C ILE A 291 -12.01 -3.85 -3.15
N VAL A 292 -13.18 -4.19 -2.59
CA VAL A 292 -14.48 -3.94 -3.23
C VAL A 292 -14.73 -2.44 -3.38
N VAL A 293 -14.43 -1.64 -2.35
CA VAL A 293 -14.56 -0.17 -2.44
C VAL A 293 -13.66 0.40 -3.53
N PHE A 294 -12.38 0.00 -3.59
CA PHE A 294 -11.45 0.47 -4.61
C PHE A 294 -11.80 0.02 -6.02
N LEU A 295 -12.19 -1.23 -6.20
CA LEU A 295 -12.68 -1.72 -7.49
C LEU A 295 -14.00 -1.05 -7.88
N GLY A 296 -14.84 -0.70 -6.90
CA GLY A 296 -16.03 0.12 -7.09
C GLY A 296 -15.68 1.50 -7.63
N PHE A 297 -14.72 2.21 -7.01
CA PHE A 297 -14.20 3.46 -7.55
C PHE A 297 -13.62 3.28 -8.95
N HIS A 298 -12.87 2.20 -9.18
CA HIS A 298 -12.30 1.92 -10.48
C HIS A 298 -13.38 1.67 -11.53
N TYR A 299 -14.44 0.94 -11.19
CA TYR A 299 -15.55 0.63 -12.09
C TYR A 299 -16.40 1.87 -12.39
N CYS A 300 -16.77 2.64 -11.36
CA CYS A 300 -17.50 3.89 -11.50
C CYS A 300 -16.70 4.92 -12.32
N ALA A 301 -15.41 5.05 -12.02
CA ALA A 301 -14.52 5.93 -12.77
C ALA A 301 -14.31 5.43 -14.19
N ARG A 302 -14.23 4.11 -14.45
CA ARG A 302 -14.08 3.61 -15.82
C ARG A 302 -15.33 3.74 -16.66
N GLY A 303 -16.48 4.04 -16.04
CA GLY A 303 -17.77 4.33 -16.66
C GLY A 303 -17.89 3.63 -18.00
N SER A 304 -18.26 2.34 -17.99
CA SER A 304 -18.39 1.52 -19.20
C SER A 304 -18.87 2.42 -20.33
N PRO A 305 -18.06 2.67 -21.39
CA PRO A 305 -18.55 3.45 -22.52
C PRO A 305 -19.87 2.78 -22.85
N PRO A 306 -21.01 3.51 -22.80
CA PRO A 306 -22.33 2.92 -22.83
C PRO A 306 -22.25 1.95 -23.98
N THR A 307 -22.33 0.66 -23.66
CA THR A 307 -22.21 -0.36 -24.68
C THR A 307 -23.38 0.00 -25.55
N ILE A 308 -23.09 0.63 -26.70
CA ILE A 308 -24.09 0.86 -27.70
C ILE A 308 -24.40 -0.56 -28.08
N ILE A 309 -25.39 -1.13 -27.39
CA ILE A 309 -26.11 -2.28 -27.84
C ILE A 309 -26.57 -1.76 -29.18
N ARG A 310 -25.81 -2.09 -30.24
CA ARG A 310 -26.27 -2.06 -31.60
C ARG A 310 -27.44 -3.03 -31.56
N LEU A 311 -28.57 -2.53 -31.09
CA LEU A 311 -29.87 -3.02 -31.48
C LEU A 311 -29.77 -2.99 -32.99
N GLY A 312 -29.52 -4.15 -33.58
CA GLY A 312 -29.56 -4.32 -35.02
C GLY A 312 -30.85 -3.70 -35.51
N PRO A 313 -30.92 -3.25 -36.78
CA PRO A 313 -32.04 -2.50 -37.31
C PRO A 313 -33.29 -3.38 -37.38
N ARG A 314 -33.95 -3.62 -36.25
CA ARG A 314 -35.27 -4.19 -36.16
C ARG A 314 -36.23 -3.04 -35.93
N ARG A 315 -36.68 -2.54 -37.07
CA ARG A 315 -37.65 -1.47 -37.29
C ARG A 315 -39.00 -1.85 -36.67
N GLU A 316 -39.14 -1.74 -35.36
CA GLU A 316 -40.46 -1.73 -34.72
C GLU A 316 -40.77 -0.30 -34.26
N ARG A 317 -41.78 0.27 -34.92
CA ARG A 317 -42.40 1.54 -34.56
C ARG A 317 -43.10 1.37 -33.21
N ILE A 318 -42.43 1.74 -32.13
CA ILE A 318 -43.09 1.99 -30.85
C ILE A 318 -43.43 3.47 -30.80
N THR A 319 -44.73 3.76 -30.94
CA THR A 319 -45.31 5.09 -30.78
C THR A 319 -45.20 5.52 -29.32
N LEU A 320 -44.16 6.30 -29.00
CA LEU A 320 -44.03 7.04 -27.76
C LEU A 320 -44.96 8.26 -27.80
N ARG A 321 -46.22 8.06 -27.40
CA ARG A 321 -47.14 9.14 -27.05
C ARG A 321 -47.60 8.85 -25.62
N GLU A 322 -47.38 9.80 -24.72
CA GLU A 322 -47.88 9.87 -23.34
C GLU A 322 -47.06 9.23 -22.22
N VAL A 323 -45.83 9.73 -21.96
CA VAL A 323 -45.33 9.80 -20.58
C VAL A 323 -44.64 11.16 -20.34
N GLY A 324 -45.35 12.04 -19.63
CA GLY A 324 -44.83 13.02 -18.65
C GLY A 324 -43.71 13.98 -19.06
N HIS A 325 -44.07 15.14 -19.60
CA HIS A 325 -43.15 16.18 -20.08
C HIS A 325 -42.59 17.18 -19.03
N ALA A 326 -42.72 16.95 -17.72
CA ALA A 326 -42.56 18.06 -16.75
C ALA A 326 -41.34 18.03 -15.80
N ILE A 327 -40.45 17.02 -15.81
CA ILE A 327 -39.33 16.97 -14.83
C ILE A 327 -37.92 16.76 -15.46
N ILE A 328 -37.80 16.58 -16.79
CA ILE A 328 -36.55 16.14 -17.45
C ILE A 328 -35.90 17.24 -18.34
N TRP A 329 -36.22 18.52 -18.16
CA TRP A 329 -35.65 19.57 -19.03
C TRP A 329 -34.24 20.08 -18.65
N PRO A 330 -33.83 20.16 -17.36
CA PRO A 330 -32.46 20.54 -17.02
C PRO A 330 -31.43 19.45 -17.36
N SER A 331 -31.83 18.17 -17.36
CA SER A 331 -30.98 17.04 -17.68
C SER A 331 -30.79 16.86 -19.19
N LEU A 332 -31.78 17.18 -20.03
CA LEU A 332 -31.64 17.07 -21.49
C LEU A 332 -30.65 18.08 -22.08
N TRP A 333 -30.58 19.31 -21.57
CA TRP A 333 -29.54 20.27 -21.98
C TRP A 333 -28.15 19.88 -21.45
N GLY A 334 -28.06 19.33 -20.24
CA GLY A 334 -26.81 18.78 -19.72
C GLY A 334 -26.30 17.58 -20.54
N ILE A 335 -27.21 16.67 -20.94
CA ILE A 335 -26.89 15.52 -21.80
C ILE A 335 -26.54 15.98 -23.22
N LEU A 336 -27.27 16.94 -23.79
CA LEU A 336 -26.97 17.47 -25.13
C LEU A 336 -25.65 18.26 -25.14
N ALA A 337 -25.37 19.05 -24.10
CA ALA A 337 -24.07 19.71 -23.93
C ALA A 337 -22.95 18.69 -23.74
N LEU A 338 -23.17 17.61 -22.99
CA LEU A 338 -22.25 16.48 -22.86
C LEU A 338 -22.05 15.75 -24.19
N GLU A 339 -23.08 15.58 -25.02
CA GLU A 339 -22.94 14.94 -26.34
C GLU A 339 -22.22 15.85 -27.36
N VAL A 340 -22.49 17.16 -27.35
CA VAL A 340 -21.77 18.13 -28.19
C VAL A 340 -20.31 18.25 -27.73
N LEU A 341 -20.05 18.32 -26.42
CA LEU A 341 -18.69 18.22 -25.88
C LEU A 341 -18.04 16.89 -26.24
N ARG A 342 -18.77 15.77 -26.20
CA ARG A 342 -18.24 14.46 -26.58
C ARG A 342 -17.89 14.40 -28.07
N GLY A 343 -18.69 15.00 -28.94
CA GLY A 343 -18.40 15.12 -30.38
C GLY A 343 -17.16 15.96 -30.65
N CYS A 344 -17.01 17.10 -29.98
CA CYS A 344 -15.85 17.99 -30.13
C CYS A 344 -14.57 17.41 -29.50
N ILE A 345 -14.67 16.71 -28.36
CA ILE A 345 -13.53 16.06 -27.68
C ILE A 345 -13.04 14.83 -28.46
N TRP A 346 -13.91 14.16 -29.21
CA TRP A 346 -13.55 12.97 -29.99
C TRP A 346 -13.14 13.26 -31.44
N ASP A 347 -13.05 14.53 -31.83
CA ASP A 347 -12.47 14.89 -33.12
C ASP A 347 -10.99 14.46 -33.17
N PRO A 348 -10.56 13.71 -34.20
CA PRO A 348 -9.17 13.27 -34.37
C PRO A 348 -8.16 14.43 -34.43
N SER A 349 -8.61 15.66 -34.63
CA SER A 349 -7.81 16.89 -34.54
C SER A 349 -7.29 17.13 -33.12
N PHE A 350 -7.98 16.62 -32.08
CA PHE A 350 -7.61 16.77 -30.67
C PHE A 350 -6.98 15.49 -30.07
N ARG A 351 -6.13 14.79 -30.84
CA ARG A 351 -5.37 13.63 -30.35
C ARG A 351 -4.62 13.88 -29.04
N TRP A 352 -4.10 15.09 -28.81
CA TRP A 352 -3.43 15.42 -27.55
C TRP A 352 -4.41 15.41 -26.36
N VAL A 353 -5.63 15.94 -26.55
CA VAL A 353 -6.66 15.99 -25.51
C VAL A 353 -7.13 14.58 -25.19
N GLN A 354 -7.29 13.72 -26.20
CA GLN A 354 -7.61 12.31 -26.00
C GLN A 354 -6.52 11.57 -25.21
N LYS A 355 -5.23 11.76 -25.55
CA LYS A 355 -4.12 11.19 -24.79
C LYS A 355 -4.10 11.71 -23.33
N PHE A 356 -4.33 13.00 -23.14
CA PHE A 356 -4.40 13.62 -21.82
C PHE A 356 -5.57 13.06 -20.99
N ILE A 357 -6.78 13.01 -21.56
CA ILE A 357 -7.97 12.46 -20.89
C ILE A 357 -7.74 10.98 -20.56
N ALA A 358 -7.24 10.18 -21.51
CA ALA A 358 -6.97 8.76 -21.27
C ALA A 358 -5.93 8.54 -20.16
N GLN A 359 -4.87 9.36 -20.14
CA GLN A 359 -3.87 9.34 -19.07
C GLN A 359 -4.49 9.71 -17.72
N TRP A 360 -5.23 10.81 -17.64
CA TRP A 360 -5.91 11.24 -16.41
C TRP A 360 -6.92 10.22 -15.92
N TRP A 361 -7.64 9.56 -16.82
CA TRP A 361 -8.63 8.54 -16.49
C TRP A 361 -8.00 7.29 -15.86
N SER A 362 -6.76 6.96 -16.21
CA SER A 362 -5.99 5.88 -15.59
C SER A 362 -5.51 6.23 -14.18
N ILE A 363 -5.24 7.52 -13.93
CA ILE A 363 -4.71 8.03 -12.65
C ILE A 363 -5.81 8.39 -11.66
N PHE A 364 -6.99 8.73 -12.17
CA PHE A 364 -8.09 9.24 -11.36
C PHE A 364 -8.53 8.28 -10.23
N PRO A 365 -8.76 6.97 -10.46
CA PRO A 365 -9.15 6.06 -9.39
C PRO A 365 -8.15 5.97 -8.22
N PRO A 366 -6.83 5.74 -8.43
CA PRO A 366 -5.89 5.67 -7.31
C PRO A 366 -5.70 7.02 -6.63
N VAL A 367 -5.76 8.15 -7.34
CA VAL A 367 -5.70 9.49 -6.72
C VAL A 367 -6.93 9.73 -5.84
N LEU A 368 -8.13 9.40 -6.32
CA LEU A 368 -9.36 9.51 -5.53
C LEU A 368 -9.28 8.62 -4.28
N GLY A 369 -8.81 7.38 -4.43
CA GLY A 369 -8.58 6.46 -3.32
C GLY A 369 -7.59 7.01 -2.30
N LEU A 370 -6.49 7.63 -2.75
CA LEU A 370 -5.48 8.22 -1.89
C LEU A 370 -5.99 9.45 -1.14
N VAL A 371 -6.74 10.33 -1.82
CA VAL A 371 -7.42 11.48 -1.19
C VAL A 371 -8.42 11.00 -0.13
N PHE A 372 -9.19 9.96 -0.43
CA PHE A 372 -10.12 9.36 0.52
C PHE A 372 -9.42 8.78 1.75
N LEU A 373 -8.33 8.03 1.58
CA LEU A 373 -7.53 7.52 2.70
C LEU A 373 -6.90 8.64 3.53
N LEU A 374 -6.40 9.69 2.88
CA LEU A 374 -5.87 10.87 3.57
C LEU A 374 -6.95 11.57 4.40
N ALA A 375 -8.16 11.73 3.84
CA ALA A 375 -9.30 12.32 4.55
C ALA A 375 -9.69 11.48 5.77
N ILE A 376 -9.73 10.15 5.65
CA ILE A 376 -9.97 9.24 6.77
C ILE A 376 -8.92 9.43 7.86
N ASN A 377 -7.64 9.50 7.51
CA ASN A 377 -6.57 9.73 8.49
C ASN A 377 -6.71 11.08 9.19
N LEU A 378 -7.09 12.14 8.47
CA LEU A 378 -7.36 13.44 9.09
C LEU A 378 -8.54 13.39 10.05
N VAL A 379 -9.62 12.67 9.70
CA VAL A 379 -10.76 12.47 10.60
C VAL A 379 -10.32 11.75 11.87
N PHE A 380 -9.54 10.66 11.77
CA PHE A 380 -9.03 9.96 12.95
C PHE A 380 -8.14 10.86 13.83
N ILE A 381 -7.25 11.65 13.24
CA ILE A 381 -6.41 12.61 14.01
C ILE A 381 -7.30 13.60 14.76
N ILE A 382 -8.28 14.19 14.08
CA ILE A 382 -9.21 15.15 14.67
C ILE A 382 -10.01 14.50 15.81
N ASP A 383 -10.55 13.30 15.58
CA ASP A 383 -11.36 12.58 16.56
C ASP A 383 -10.53 12.16 17.79
N ILE A 384 -9.30 11.70 17.62
CA ILE A 384 -8.40 11.37 18.74
C ILE A 384 -8.11 12.63 19.56
N GLU A 385 -7.70 13.74 18.93
CA GLU A 385 -7.37 14.97 19.66
C GLU A 385 -8.58 15.63 20.32
N LEU A 386 -9.76 15.58 19.69
CA LEU A 386 -11.00 16.04 20.31
C LEU A 386 -11.40 15.17 21.50
N THR A 387 -11.26 13.85 21.37
CA THR A 387 -11.48 12.89 22.46
C THR A 387 -10.55 13.21 23.64
N LEU A 388 -9.26 13.42 23.39
CA LEU A 388 -8.30 13.77 24.43
C LEU A 388 -8.61 15.12 25.10
N LYS A 389 -8.94 16.14 24.31
CA LYS A 389 -9.26 17.48 24.81
C LYS A 389 -10.50 17.49 25.70
N GLN A 390 -11.53 16.74 25.35
CA GLN A 390 -12.77 16.66 26.13
C GLN A 390 -12.57 15.93 27.45
N ASN A 391 -11.71 14.92 27.47
CA ASN A 391 -11.43 14.13 28.66
C ASN A 391 -10.26 14.67 29.48
N ALA A 392 -9.67 15.81 29.11
CA ALA A 392 -8.57 16.44 29.83
C ALA A 392 -8.86 16.67 31.34
N PRO A 393 -10.09 17.04 31.76
CA PRO A 393 -10.41 17.17 33.20
C PRO A 393 -10.42 15.83 33.97
N LEU A 394 -10.59 14.70 33.27
CA LEU A 394 -10.64 13.36 33.86
C LEU A 394 -9.26 12.69 33.89
N GLN A 395 -8.33 13.17 33.05
CA GLN A 395 -6.99 12.63 32.87
C GLN A 395 -6.00 13.15 33.90
N GLY A 396 -5.02 12.32 34.21
CA GLY A 396 -3.87 12.72 34.99
C GLY A 396 -2.94 13.69 34.30
N HIS A 397 -2.30 14.57 35.08
CA HIS A 397 -1.29 15.51 34.57
C HIS A 397 -0.07 14.81 33.93
N ASP A 398 0.13 13.52 34.23
CA ASP A 398 1.24 12.73 33.70
C ASP A 398 1.14 12.43 32.20
N GLU A 399 -0.04 12.61 31.57
CA GLU A 399 -0.23 12.34 30.14
C GLU A 399 0.60 13.28 29.23
N ALA A 400 0.85 14.51 29.70
CA ALA A 400 1.64 15.51 29.00
C ALA A 400 3.15 15.37 29.26
N VAL A 401 3.56 14.50 30.18
CA VAL A 401 4.97 14.34 30.57
C VAL A 401 5.70 13.51 29.51
N TRP A 402 6.80 14.05 29.01
CA TRP A 402 7.67 13.35 28.09
C TRP A 402 8.38 12.19 28.77
N ARG A 403 8.22 10.99 28.22
CA ARG A 403 8.93 9.79 28.66
C ARG A 403 9.87 9.27 27.60
N PHE A 404 10.81 8.43 28.01
CA PHE A 404 11.76 7.78 27.11
C PHE A 404 11.07 7.05 25.95
N GLY A 405 9.94 6.38 26.20
CA GLY A 405 9.16 5.70 25.16
C GLY A 405 8.66 6.63 24.06
N GLN A 406 8.30 7.88 24.40
CA GLN A 406 7.87 8.88 23.43
C GLN A 406 9.04 9.39 22.56
N ILE A 407 10.22 9.56 23.15
CA ILE A 407 11.43 9.94 22.40
C ILE A 407 11.79 8.82 21.41
N LEU A 408 11.70 7.56 21.85
CA LEU A 408 11.92 6.41 20.98
C LEU A 408 10.90 6.38 19.82
N ALA A 409 9.62 6.68 20.08
CA ALA A 409 8.60 6.75 19.04
C ALA A 409 8.91 7.81 17.98
N ILE A 410 9.42 8.98 18.37
CA ILE A 410 9.86 10.01 17.43
C ILE A 410 11.13 9.58 16.70
N LEU A 411 12.06 8.90 17.37
CA LEU A 411 13.25 8.35 16.70
C LEU A 411 12.86 7.35 15.60
N LEU A 412 11.80 6.57 15.80
CA LEU A 412 11.28 5.66 14.78
C LEU A 412 10.70 6.39 13.55
N LEU A 413 10.35 7.68 13.65
CA LEU A 413 9.98 8.53 12.50
C LEU A 413 11.16 8.77 11.56
N PHE A 414 12.41 8.63 12.03
CA PHE A 414 13.59 8.83 11.21
C PHE A 414 13.67 7.83 10.05
N MET A 415 13.26 6.58 10.26
CA MET A 415 13.27 5.55 9.21
C MET A 415 12.40 5.93 8.00
N PRO A 416 11.08 6.22 8.14
CA PRO A 416 10.26 6.62 7.01
C PRO A 416 10.68 7.97 6.42
N LEU A 417 11.25 8.89 7.21
CA LEU A 417 11.81 10.14 6.69
C LEU A 417 13.04 9.90 5.80
N ARG A 418 13.96 9.03 6.23
CA ARG A 418 15.12 8.64 5.44
C ARG A 418 14.69 7.95 4.15
N ASP A 419 13.78 6.97 4.24
CA ASP A 419 13.31 6.22 3.08
C ASP A 419 12.59 7.15 2.08
N LEU A 420 11.82 8.13 2.56
CA LEU A 420 11.23 9.19 1.74
C LEU A 420 12.30 10.05 1.07
N ALA A 421 13.31 10.50 1.82
CA ALA A 421 14.38 11.32 1.28
C ALA A 421 15.17 10.57 0.19
N GLU A 422 15.49 9.30 0.42
CA GLU A 422 16.14 8.42 -0.56
C GLU A 422 15.29 8.26 -1.83
N ALA A 423 13.98 8.04 -1.69
CA ALA A 423 13.07 7.92 -2.83
C ALA A 423 13.01 9.22 -3.65
N LEU A 424 12.93 10.38 -2.99
CA LEU A 424 12.92 11.68 -3.66
C LEU A 424 14.24 11.98 -4.39
N LEU A 425 15.38 11.68 -3.75
CA LEU A 425 16.69 11.85 -4.35
C LEU A 425 16.90 10.93 -5.55
N ALA A 426 16.55 9.64 -5.41
CA ALA A 426 16.64 8.67 -6.49
C ALA A 426 15.83 9.09 -7.71
N ARG A 427 14.60 9.57 -7.51
CA ARG A 427 13.76 10.04 -8.62
C ARG A 427 14.29 11.33 -9.25
N LYS A 428 14.83 12.25 -8.45
CA LYS A 428 15.48 13.45 -8.99
C LYS A 428 16.67 13.08 -9.88
N MET A 429 17.54 12.19 -9.40
CA MET A 429 18.68 11.68 -10.19
C MET A 429 18.21 10.98 -11.46
N GLN A 430 17.20 10.10 -11.39
CA GLN A 430 16.66 9.42 -12.57
C GLN A 430 16.11 10.41 -13.59
N LYS A 431 15.39 11.45 -13.15
CA LYS A 431 14.86 12.49 -14.03
C LYS A 431 15.97 13.28 -14.72
N GLU A 432 17.03 13.66 -13.99
CA GLU A 432 18.19 14.34 -14.56
C GLU A 432 18.92 13.47 -15.58
N MET A 433 19.13 12.18 -15.29
CA MET A 433 19.73 11.22 -16.23
C MET A 433 18.89 11.04 -17.48
N ASN A 434 17.57 10.92 -17.33
CA ASN A 434 16.64 10.75 -18.44
C ASN A 434 16.59 12.00 -19.35
N LEU A 435 16.61 13.21 -18.78
CA LEU A 435 16.71 14.45 -19.54
C LEU A 435 18.06 14.58 -20.25
N GLY A 436 19.14 14.16 -19.60
CA GLY A 436 20.48 14.10 -20.20
C GLY A 436 20.54 13.12 -21.37
N LEU A 437 19.94 11.94 -21.21
CA LEU A 437 19.81 10.93 -22.25
C LEU A 437 19.00 11.46 -23.45
N GLU A 438 17.82 12.06 -23.22
CA GLU A 438 17.01 12.67 -24.27
C GLU A 438 17.80 13.76 -25.02
N GLY A 439 18.53 14.61 -24.30
CA GLY A 439 19.42 15.62 -24.88
C GLY A 439 20.53 15.03 -25.75
N ALA A 440 21.21 13.99 -25.26
CA ALA A 440 22.29 13.31 -25.97
C ALA A 440 21.80 12.61 -27.24
N VAL A 441 20.65 11.94 -27.17
CA VAL A 441 20.03 11.28 -28.34
C VAL A 441 19.64 12.32 -29.40
N ASN A 442 19.02 13.44 -29.00
CA ASN A 442 18.64 14.52 -29.92
C ASN A 442 19.86 15.16 -30.60
N GLN A 443 20.99 15.26 -29.89
CA GLN A 443 22.25 15.77 -30.43
C GLN A 443 23.09 14.70 -31.16
N LYS A 444 22.61 13.45 -31.24
CA LYS A 444 23.33 12.29 -31.80
C LYS A 444 24.72 12.07 -31.16
N GLN A 445 24.87 12.40 -29.88
CA GLN A 445 26.10 12.20 -29.11
C GLN A 445 26.12 10.80 -28.50
N TRP A 446 26.42 9.80 -29.32
CA TRP A 446 26.30 8.38 -28.94
C TRP A 446 27.19 7.97 -27.75
N ASP A 447 28.36 8.59 -27.57
CA ASP A 447 29.22 8.33 -26.40
C ASP A 447 28.56 8.81 -25.10
N ALA A 448 27.86 9.96 -25.15
CA ALA A 448 27.10 10.46 -24.02
C ALA A 448 25.87 9.57 -23.74
N VAL A 449 25.21 9.06 -24.79
CA VAL A 449 24.12 8.08 -24.65
C VAL A 449 24.60 6.83 -23.92
N LEU A 450 25.72 6.24 -24.35
CA LEU A 450 26.32 5.08 -23.68
C LEU A 450 26.71 5.40 -22.23
N ALA A 451 27.26 6.58 -21.97
CA ALA A 451 27.61 7.01 -20.61
C ALA A 451 26.38 7.15 -19.70
N PHE A 452 25.25 7.64 -20.22
CA PHE A 452 23.99 7.73 -19.44
C PHE A 452 23.38 6.35 -19.20
N VAL A 453 23.33 5.48 -20.20
CA VAL A 453 22.84 4.10 -20.04
C VAL A 453 23.71 3.33 -19.04
N ALA A 454 25.03 3.46 -19.13
CA ALA A 454 25.96 2.86 -18.16
C ALA A 454 25.79 3.38 -16.72
N ARG A 455 25.21 4.59 -16.55
CA ARG A 455 24.84 5.16 -15.23
C ARG A 455 23.44 4.74 -14.76
N GLY A 456 22.72 3.93 -15.52
CA GLY A 456 21.38 3.43 -15.17
C GLY A 456 20.23 4.27 -15.73
N ALA A 457 20.47 5.13 -16.72
CA ALA A 457 19.38 5.76 -17.47
C ALA A 457 18.59 4.66 -18.22
N ASP A 458 17.25 4.75 -18.21
CA ASP A 458 16.40 3.75 -18.87
C ASP A 458 16.42 3.97 -20.39
N PRO A 459 16.99 3.05 -21.19
CA PRO A 459 17.05 3.21 -22.65
C PRO A 459 15.69 3.03 -23.33
N ASN A 460 14.69 2.51 -22.62
CA ASN A 460 13.33 2.33 -23.12
C ASN A 460 12.44 3.55 -22.87
N ILE A 461 13.02 4.67 -22.43
CA ILE A 461 12.24 5.88 -22.21
C ILE A 461 11.62 6.37 -23.52
N ASP A 462 10.33 6.67 -23.47
CA ASP A 462 9.58 7.20 -24.60
C ASP A 462 9.92 8.69 -24.77
N MET A 463 10.73 9.00 -25.79
CA MET A 463 11.07 10.38 -26.15
C MET A 463 9.94 10.95 -27.00
N ARG A 464 9.44 12.15 -26.66
CA ARG A 464 8.31 12.96 -27.23
C ARG A 464 7.81 12.58 -28.66
N GLY A 465 7.37 11.35 -28.90
CA GLY A 465 7.12 10.89 -30.26
C GLY A 465 7.21 9.39 -30.53
N GLU A 466 7.12 8.50 -29.52
CA GLU A 466 7.04 7.04 -29.71
C GLU A 466 8.34 6.38 -30.23
N THR A 467 9.47 7.07 -30.08
CA THR A 467 10.79 6.51 -30.36
C THR A 467 11.56 6.37 -29.06
N THR A 468 11.88 5.13 -28.69
CA THR A 468 12.82 4.85 -27.60
C THR A 468 14.24 5.16 -28.02
N ALA A 469 15.15 5.40 -27.06
CA ALA A 469 16.57 5.61 -27.38
C ALA A 469 17.13 4.43 -28.20
N MET A 470 16.67 3.21 -27.87
CA MET A 470 16.95 1.99 -28.63
C MET A 470 16.49 2.07 -30.09
N ARG A 471 15.27 2.57 -30.36
CA ARG A 471 14.75 2.71 -31.72
C ARG A 471 15.51 3.75 -32.52
N VAL A 472 15.90 4.87 -31.90
CA VAL A 472 16.69 5.91 -32.57
C VAL A 472 18.12 5.42 -32.88
N ALA A 473 18.72 4.65 -31.97
CA ALA A 473 20.01 4.00 -32.20
C ALA A 473 19.96 2.98 -33.34
N TYR A 474 18.92 2.15 -33.37
CA TYR A 474 18.67 1.20 -34.46
C TYR A 474 18.51 1.90 -35.82
N LEU A 475 17.67 2.95 -35.88
CA LEU A 475 17.47 3.74 -37.10
C LEU A 475 18.72 4.50 -37.55
N SER A 476 19.65 4.78 -36.64
CA SER A 476 20.94 5.41 -36.94
C SER A 476 22.04 4.41 -37.30
N ASN A 477 21.70 3.12 -37.46
CA ASN A 477 22.62 2.02 -37.76
C ASN A 477 23.76 1.88 -36.74
N ARG A 478 23.50 2.19 -35.46
CA ARG A 478 24.45 2.08 -34.36
C ARG A 478 24.26 0.76 -33.61
N VAL A 479 24.74 -0.32 -34.22
CA VAL A 479 24.64 -1.69 -33.68
C VAL A 479 25.36 -1.82 -32.33
N ASP A 480 26.44 -1.06 -32.14
CA ASP A 480 27.18 -0.93 -30.88
C ASP A 480 26.28 -0.48 -29.72
N VAL A 481 25.50 0.57 -29.94
CA VAL A 481 24.58 1.12 -28.94
C VAL A 481 23.41 0.18 -28.68
N VAL A 482 22.83 -0.42 -29.73
CA VAL A 482 21.72 -1.38 -29.58
C VAL A 482 22.16 -2.61 -28.80
N THR A 483 23.36 -3.13 -29.06
CA THR A 483 23.90 -4.29 -28.37
C THR A 483 24.15 -3.97 -26.90
N CYS A 484 24.75 -2.81 -26.60
CA CYS A 484 24.98 -2.38 -25.21
C CYS A 484 23.68 -2.14 -24.42
N VAL A 485 22.64 -1.64 -25.08
CA VAL A 485 21.32 -1.36 -24.48
C VAL A 485 20.50 -2.63 -24.25
N SER A 486 20.78 -3.70 -25.00
CA SER A 486 20.04 -4.98 -24.89
C SER A 486 20.61 -5.91 -23.81
N CYS A 487 21.85 -5.68 -23.39
CA CYS A 487 22.54 -6.40 -22.31
C CYS A 487 22.22 -5.75 -20.96
#